data_AF-A0A959PT07-F1
#
_entry.id   AF-A0A959PT07-F1
#
_cell.length_a   1.000
_cell.length_b   1.000
_cell.length_c   1.000
_cell.angle_alpha   90.00
_cell.angle_beta   90.00
_cell.angle_gamma   90.00
#
_symmetry.space_group_name_H-M   'P 1'
#
loop_
_entity.id
_entity.type
_entity.pdbx_description
1 polymer ?
#
loop_
_entity_poly.entity_id
_entity_poly.type
_entity_poly.pdbx_seq_one_letter_code
_entity_poly.pdbx_strand_id
1 'polypeptide(L)' 'MEKQLIECVPNFSEGRDMTLIKQITDEIESVEGVKLLDVDPGKATNRTVVTFVGEPQAVIDAAFLAIKKAGEILD' A
#
# COMPACT_ATOMS: atom_id res chain seq x y z
N MET A 1 12.45 25.32 0.52
CA MET A 1 12.50 24.05 1.25
C MET A 1 12.65 22.95 0.22
N GLU A 2 13.57 22.02 0.42
CA GLU A 2 13.65 20.81 -0.40
C GLU A 2 12.43 19.94 -0.12
N LYS A 3 11.83 19.36 -1.17
CA LYS A 3 10.73 18.41 -1.01
C LYS A 3 11.30 17.11 -0.45
N GLN A 4 10.83 16.72 0.74
CA GLN A 4 11.17 15.44 1.35
C GLN A 4 10.33 14.35 0.71
N LEU A 5 10.97 13.24 0.35
CA LEU A 5 10.29 12.08 -0.22
C LEU A 5 10.61 10.86 0.64
N ILE A 6 9.58 10.10 1.01
CA ILE A 6 9.69 8.82 1.71
C ILE A 6 9.14 7.73 0.79
N GLU A 7 9.81 6.59 0.77
CA GLU A 7 9.31 5.33 0.21
C GLU A 7 8.75 4.46 1.35
N CYS A 8 7.55 3.91 1.14
CA CYS A 8 6.95 2.95 2.03
C CYS A 8 6.70 1.64 1.28
N VAL A 9 7.11 0.54 1.91
CA VAL A 9 7.09 -0.80 1.30
C VAL A 9 6.33 -1.80 2.21
N PRO A 10 5.02 -1.60 2.47
CA PRO A 10 4.27 -2.55 3.29
C PRO A 10 4.13 -3.91 2.59
N ASN A 11 3.99 -4.93 3.43
CA ASN A 11 3.80 -6.31 3.00
C ASN A 11 2.45 -6.79 3.55
N PHE A 12 1.56 -7.24 2.68
CA PHE A 12 0.25 -7.78 3.05
C PHE A 12 0.22 -9.29 2.84
N SER A 13 -0.38 -10.03 3.77
CA SER A 13 -0.48 -11.51 3.76
C SER A 13 -1.55 -12.04 2.80
N GLU A 14 -1.60 -11.47 1.60
CA GLU A 14 -2.48 -11.87 0.50
C GLU A 14 -1.66 -11.80 -0.80
N GLY A 15 -1.71 -12.83 -1.64
CA GLY A 15 -0.94 -12.87 -2.89
C GLY A 15 -1.68 -13.53 -4.06
N ARG A 16 -2.96 -13.86 -3.89
CA ARG A 16 -3.78 -14.66 -4.83
C ARG A 16 -5.02 -13.90 -5.26
N ASP A 17 -5.72 -13.26 -4.34
CA ASP A 17 -6.91 -12.48 -4.62
C ASP A 17 -6.56 -11.03 -4.99
N MET A 18 -6.51 -10.77 -6.28
CA MET A 18 -6.23 -9.44 -6.82
C MET A 18 -7.31 -8.40 -6.45
N THR A 19 -8.52 -8.84 -6.09
CA THR A 19 -9.61 -7.94 -5.65
C THR A 19 -9.35 -7.41 -4.26
N LEU A 20 -8.88 -8.26 -3.34
CA LEU A 20 -8.48 -7.84 -1.99
C LEU A 20 -7.24 -6.94 -2.03
N ILE A 21 -6.25 -7.32 -2.84
CA ILE A 21 -5.05 -6.49 -3.06
C ILE A 21 -5.44 -5.13 -3.62
N LYS A 22 -6.32 -5.09 -4.63
CA LYS A 22 -6.77 -3.83 -5.23
C LYS A 22 -7.48 -2.92 -4.21
N GLN A 23 -8.34 -3.48 -3.35
CA GLN A 23 -9.01 -2.69 -2.31
C GLN A 23 -8.00 -2.01 -1.37
N ILE A 24 -6.88 -2.67 -1.05
CA ILE A 24 -5.81 -2.08 -0.23
C ILE A 24 -5.05 -0.99 -1.00
N THR A 25 -4.73 -1.22 -2.28
CA THR A 25 -4.00 -0.23 -3.09
C THR A 25 -4.86 0.98 -3.45
N ASP A 26 -6.17 0.81 -3.59
CA ASP A 26 -7.12 1.91 -3.82
C ASP A 26 -7.11 2.91 -2.64
N GLU A 27 -6.95 2.43 -1.40
CA GLU A 27 -6.81 3.32 -0.23
C GLU A 27 -5.50 4.11 -0.27
N ILE A 28 -4.40 3.51 -0.77
CA ILE A 28 -3.11 4.19 -0.94
C ILE A 28 -3.24 5.29 -2.01
N GLU A 29 -3.82 4.98 -3.16
CA GLU A 29 -4.01 5.92 -4.27
C GLU A 29 -5.04 7.01 -3.96
N SER A 30 -5.89 6.82 -2.96
CA SER A 30 -6.85 7.83 -2.51
C SER A 30 -6.21 9.02 -1.80
N VAL A 31 -4.96 8.88 -1.32
CA VAL A 31 -4.26 9.92 -0.58
C VAL A 31 -3.52 10.87 -1.54
N GLU A 32 -3.91 12.14 -1.52
CA GLU A 32 -3.23 13.17 -2.30
C GLU A 32 -1.75 13.28 -1.90
N GLY A 33 -0.87 13.39 -2.90
CA GLY A 33 0.56 13.49 -2.67
C GLY A 33 1.29 12.16 -2.51
N VAL A 34 0.58 11.03 -2.65
CA VAL A 34 1.16 9.69 -2.75
C VAL A 34 1.13 9.21 -4.20
N LYS A 35 2.16 8.45 -4.59
CA LYS A 35 2.24 7.75 -5.86
C LYS A 35 2.53 6.27 -5.61
N LEU A 36 1.61 5.41 -6.03
CA LEU A 36 1.84 3.97 -6.12
C LEU A 36 2.88 3.69 -7.22
N LEU A 37 3.94 2.98 -6.89
CA LEU A 37 5.04 2.65 -7.79
C LEU A 37 4.98 1.21 -8.28
N ASP A 38 4.68 0.28 -7.38
CA ASP A 38 4.67 -1.14 -7.71
C ASP A 38 3.75 -1.95 -6.81
N VAL A 39 3.23 -3.05 -7.35
CA VAL A 39 2.40 -4.04 -6.65
C VAL A 39 2.87 -5.42 -7.12
N ASP A 40 3.61 -6.14 -6.27
CA ASP A 40 4.22 -7.43 -6.60
C ASP A 40 3.58 -8.56 -5.77
N PRO A 41 2.55 -9.25 -6.32
CA PRO A 41 1.88 -10.36 -5.65
C PRO A 41 2.63 -11.69 -5.84
N GLY A 42 3.11 -12.25 -4.74
CA GLY A 42 3.66 -13.61 -4.67
C GLY A 42 2.57 -14.66 -4.40
N LYS A 43 2.04 -15.29 -5.46
CA LYS A 43 1.01 -16.36 -5.34
C LYS A 43 1.44 -17.55 -4.49
N ALA A 44 2.71 -17.95 -4.63
CA ALA A 44 3.28 -19.08 -3.88
C ALA A 44 3.51 -18.74 -2.40
N THR A 45 3.92 -17.50 -2.12
CA THR A 45 4.19 -17.01 -0.75
C THR A 45 2.94 -16.46 -0.05
N ASN A 46 1.82 -16.31 -0.76
CA ASN A 46 0.61 -15.63 -0.31
C ASN A 46 0.89 -14.26 0.33
N ARG A 47 1.71 -13.46 -0.36
CA ARG A 47 2.16 -12.16 0.12
C ARG A 47 2.27 -11.19 -1.04
N THR A 48 1.85 -9.95 -0.85
CA THR A 48 2.03 -8.86 -1.80
C THR A 48 2.92 -7.79 -1.19
N VAL A 49 3.94 -7.39 -1.94
CA VAL A 49 4.76 -6.21 -1.65
C VAL A 49 4.15 -5.04 -2.41
N VAL A 50 3.85 -3.96 -1.69
CA VAL A 50 3.33 -2.73 -2.30
C VAL A 50 4.34 -1.63 -2.08
N THR A 51 4.70 -0.89 -3.11
CA THR A 51 5.69 0.20 -3.03
C THR A 51 5.04 1.51 -3.43
N PHE A 52 5.12 2.53 -2.57
CA PHE A 52 4.64 3.87 -2.88
C PHE A 52 5.52 4.96 -2.26
N VAL A 53 5.47 6.15 -2.84
CA VAL A 53 6.27 7.31 -2.42
C VAL A 53 5.42 8.55 -2.25
N GLY A 54 5.86 9.46 -1.37
CA GLY A 54 5.19 10.74 -1.15
C GLY A 54 5.89 11.58 -0.08
N GLU A 55 5.32 12.73 0.25
CA GLU A 55 5.77 13.52 1.41
C GLU A 55 5.49 12.74 2.72
N PRO A 56 6.28 12.95 3.80
CA PRO A 56 6.23 12.11 4.99
C PRO A 56 4.83 11.89 5.57
N GLN A 57 4.02 12.95 5.71
CA GLN A 57 2.68 12.84 6.27
C GLN A 57 1.73 12.07 5.35
N ALA A 58 1.75 12.36 4.05
CA ALA A 58 0.90 11.69 3.07
C ALA A 58 1.20 10.17 3.01
N VAL A 59 2.48 9.80 3.11
CA VAL A 59 2.90 8.38 3.17
C VAL A 59 2.37 7.69 4.44
N ILE A 60 2.45 8.36 5.59
CA ILE A 60 1.92 7.82 6.86
C ILE A 60 0.42 7.61 6.77
N ASP A 61 -0.32 8.59 6.23
CA ASP A 61 -1.77 8.53 6.09
C ASP A 61 -2.19 7.39 5.15
N ALA A 62 -1.52 7.25 3.99
CA ALA A 62 -1.75 6.15 3.06
C ALA A 62 -1.44 4.78 3.67
N ALA A 63 -0.31 4.65 4.38
CA ALA A 63 0.05 3.41 5.07
C ALA A 63 -1.01 3.03 6.12
N PHE A 64 -1.50 4.00 6.89
CA PHE A 64 -2.53 3.76 7.91
C PHE A 64 -3.84 3.28 7.29
N LEU A 65 -4.34 3.94 6.23
CA LEU A 65 -5.56 3.53 5.54
C LEU A 65 -5.43 2.14 4.93
N ALA A 66 -4.30 1.83 4.30
CA ALA A 66 -4.02 0.53 3.72
C ALA A 66 -4.01 -0.59 4.78
N ILE A 67 -3.34 -0.37 5.92
CA ILE A 67 -3.29 -1.34 7.03
C ILE A 67 -4.67 -1.50 7.67
N LYS A 68 -5.42 -0.41 7.85
CA LYS A 68 -6.80 -0.46 8.36
C LYS A 68 -7.69 -1.30 7.45
N LYS A 69 -7.65 -1.03 6.14
CA LYS A 69 -8.42 -1.79 5.14
C LYS A 69 -8.03 -3.26 5.13
N ALA A 70 -6.73 -3.55 5.16
CA ALA A 70 -6.25 -4.93 5.25
C ALA A 70 -6.80 -5.64 6.49
N GLY A 71 -6.82 -4.98 7.66
CA GLY A 71 -7.41 -5.55 8.88
C GLY A 71 -8.93 -5.70 8.86
N GLU A 72 -9.64 -5.10 7.90
CA GLU A 72 -11.09 -5.27 7.69
C GLU A 72 -11.41 -6.43 6.74
N ILE A 73 -10.51 -6.77 5.81
CA ILE A 73 -10.81 -7.66 4.67
C ILE A 73 -9.91 -8.90 4.58
N LEU A 74 -8.79 -8.93 5.30
CA LEU A 74 -7.90 -10.10 5.38
C LEU A 74 -8.11 -10.81 6.71
N ASP A 75 -8.25 -12.14 6.66
CA ASP A 75 -8.43 -13.02 7.84
C ASP A 75 -7.10 -13.46 8.47
#